data_AF-L2GLZ2-F1
#
_entry.id   AF-L2GLZ2-F1
#
_cell.length_a   1.000
_cell.length_b   1.000
_cell.length_c   1.000
_cell.angle_alpha   90.00
_cell.angle_beta   90.00
_cell.angle_gamma   90.00
#
_symmetry.space_group_name_H-M   'P 1'
#
loop_
_entity.id
_entity.type
_entity.pdbx_description
1 polymer ?
#
loop_
_entity_poly.entity_id
_entity_poly.type
_entity_poly.pdbx_seq_one_letter_code
_entity_poly.pdbx_strand_id
1 'polypeptide(L)'
;MVVDNTAKECKEKIKSLEKIIADLKSELHSKEIIINALVSKLKEQKSGVGCENCEHAKKIKTKMTVSLPGIEACSSEDINTEAKTPISPRKPADGSFHKSVCTPCDSAEIISQIKDIFVQKSKNMEFKLNFTFKKFVDYAETTYEFSLFNKKVMKAKNPLKQFIEANLDRIVKYILDNVNTLNLNQICSTIFLINSEMAYKHKLVIFHDIVLELSSHSKLNLIAAALFNNLDLENDVFSQVIKKIMYHQLCIDGNILKDSEVAEHLNLIRDNFNLSTPEISLWESLSHFLVKHRLFDQDRKIILADSIERGFCLRMLCHYIDWDYTYNTFILTQLYPKILSDKGAVHVYYLGILMMNARRVFGYDESVERLEEELVSFLEWKDECSVVAYMILKQVRQTDSESWMNENEEFLQNNGYRIEYLRSFLLL
;
A
#
# COMPACT_ATOMS: atom_id res chain seq x y z
N MET A 1 -10.11 60.27 -6.94
CA MET A 1 -11.13 59.55 -6.14
C MET A 1 -11.89 58.48 -6.92
N VAL A 2 -12.26 58.66 -8.21
CA VAL A 2 -12.97 57.60 -8.97
C VAL A 2 -12.07 56.41 -9.33
N VAL A 3 -10.79 56.64 -9.64
CA VAL A 3 -9.83 55.60 -10.06
C VAL A 3 -9.46 54.62 -8.92
N ASP A 4 -9.41 55.09 -7.68
CA ASP A 4 -9.10 54.24 -6.51
C ASP A 4 -10.23 53.27 -6.15
N ASN A 5 -11.48 53.66 -6.39
CA ASN A 5 -12.63 52.78 -6.16
C ASN A 5 -12.67 51.64 -7.18
N THR A 6 -12.32 51.90 -8.44
CA THR A 6 -12.29 50.87 -9.49
C THR A 6 -11.18 49.85 -9.23
N ALA A 7 -10.01 50.29 -8.76
CA ALA A 7 -8.91 49.40 -8.40
C ALA A 7 -9.25 48.50 -7.20
N LYS A 8 -9.96 49.04 -6.21
CA LYS A 8 -10.43 48.27 -5.04
C LYS A 8 -11.49 47.24 -5.43
N GLU A 9 -12.47 47.62 -6.24
CA GLU A 9 -13.50 46.70 -6.77
C GLU A 9 -12.90 45.59 -7.63
N CYS A 10 -11.90 45.90 -8.47
CA CYS A 10 -11.17 44.89 -9.23
C CYS A 10 -10.44 43.90 -8.32
N LYS A 11 -9.80 44.38 -7.25
CA LYS A 11 -9.07 43.53 -6.30
C LYS A 11 -10.00 42.61 -5.50
N GLU A 12 -11.19 43.09 -5.14
CA GLU A 12 -12.22 42.28 -4.48
C GLU A 12 -12.82 41.24 -5.43
N LYS A 13 -13.06 41.59 -6.71
CA LYS A 13 -13.48 40.64 -7.75
C LYS A 13 -12.44 39.54 -8.01
N ILE A 14 -11.15 39.89 -8.09
CA ILE A 14 -10.07 38.91 -8.27
C ILE A 14 -10.07 37.91 -7.12
N LYS A 15 -10.11 38.38 -5.86
CA LYS A 15 -10.19 37.48 -4.68
C LYS A 15 -11.42 36.58 -4.70
N SER A 16 -12.58 37.12 -5.12
CA SER A 16 -13.80 36.33 -5.25
C SER A 16 -13.67 35.25 -6.32
N LEU A 17 -13.05 35.56 -7.47
CA LEU A 17 -12.83 34.62 -8.56
C LEU A 17 -11.80 33.55 -8.18
N GLU A 18 -10.72 33.92 -7.48
CA GLU A 18 -9.73 32.98 -6.94
C GLU A 18 -10.39 31.97 -6.00
N LYS A 19 -11.30 32.42 -5.14
CA LYS A 19 -12.09 31.55 -4.28
C LYS A 19 -12.99 30.60 -5.09
N ILE A 20 -13.73 31.12 -6.08
CA ILE A 20 -14.58 30.30 -6.95
C ILE A 20 -13.75 29.25 -7.71
N ILE A 21 -12.56 29.62 -8.20
CA ILE A 21 -11.66 28.68 -8.88
C ILE A 21 -11.18 27.60 -7.92
N ALA A 22 -10.84 27.94 -6.68
CA ALA A 22 -10.45 26.96 -5.66
C ALA A 22 -11.61 26.01 -5.33
N ASP A 23 -12.82 26.54 -5.16
CA ASP A 23 -14.03 25.75 -4.90
C ASP A 23 -14.33 24.80 -6.07
N LEU A 24 -14.26 25.29 -7.31
CA LEU A 24 -14.47 24.48 -8.53
C LEU A 24 -13.39 23.42 -8.73
N LYS A 25 -12.12 23.72 -8.41
CA LYS A 25 -11.03 22.72 -8.44
C LYS A 25 -11.26 21.63 -7.40
N SER A 26 -11.70 22.00 -6.19
CA SER A 26 -12.06 21.04 -5.14
C SER A 26 -13.24 20.17 -5.57
N GLU A 27 -14.26 20.76 -6.21
CA GLU A 27 -15.43 20.02 -6.71
C GLU A 27 -15.06 19.08 -7.86
N LEU A 28 -14.24 19.54 -8.82
CA LEU A 28 -13.75 18.72 -9.94
C LEU A 28 -12.95 17.53 -9.41
N HIS A 29 -12.01 17.79 -8.51
CA HIS A 29 -11.21 16.74 -7.87
C HIS A 29 -12.10 15.73 -7.14
N SER A 30 -13.09 16.21 -6.36
CA SER A 30 -14.07 15.34 -5.70
C SER A 30 -14.87 14.50 -6.70
N LYS A 31 -15.25 15.04 -7.86
CA LYS A 31 -15.97 14.30 -8.90
C LYS A 31 -15.10 13.26 -9.59
N GLU A 32 -13.84 13.57 -9.89
CA GLU A 32 -12.87 12.61 -10.43
C GLU A 32 -12.68 11.42 -9.48
N ILE A 33 -12.54 11.70 -8.18
CA ILE A 33 -12.48 10.69 -7.12
C ILE A 33 -13.71 9.78 -7.15
N ILE A 34 -14.92 10.37 -7.21
CA ILE A 34 -16.19 9.63 -7.25
C ILE A 34 -16.27 8.76 -8.50
N ILE A 35 -15.91 9.32 -9.67
CA ILE A 35 -15.92 8.60 -10.94
C ILE A 35 -14.99 7.38 -10.85
N ASN A 36 -13.78 7.54 -10.34
CA ASN A 36 -12.82 6.45 -10.20
C ASN A 36 -13.33 5.36 -9.25
N ALA A 37 -13.88 5.74 -8.08
CA ALA A 37 -14.48 4.78 -7.14
C ALA A 37 -15.67 4.01 -7.75
N LEU A 38 -16.51 4.69 -8.54
CA LEU A 38 -17.63 4.05 -9.25
C LEU A 38 -17.14 3.13 -10.37
N VAL A 39 -16.09 3.51 -11.10
CA VAL A 39 -15.47 2.68 -12.15
C VAL A 39 -14.90 1.39 -11.55
N SER A 40 -14.21 1.47 -10.40
CA SER A 40 -13.71 0.27 -9.71
C SER A 40 -14.85 -0.66 -9.30
N LYS A 41 -15.94 -0.14 -8.70
CA LYS A 41 -17.14 -0.92 -8.36
C LYS A 41 -17.80 -1.59 -9.58
N LEU A 42 -17.85 -0.91 -10.72
CA LEU A 42 -18.42 -1.47 -11.95
C LEU A 42 -17.55 -2.59 -12.53
N LYS A 43 -16.22 -2.48 -12.43
CA LYS A 43 -15.29 -3.54 -12.84
C LYS A 43 -15.46 -4.80 -11.99
N GLU A 44 -15.58 -4.64 -10.66
CA GLU A 44 -15.83 -5.74 -9.72
C GLU A 44 -17.13 -6.50 -10.05
N GLN A 45 -18.21 -5.77 -10.39
CA GLN A 45 -19.47 -6.37 -10.81
C GLN A 45 -19.38 -7.13 -12.14
N LYS A 46 -18.55 -6.67 -13.08
CA LYS A 46 -18.33 -7.39 -14.35
C LYS A 46 -17.49 -8.65 -14.16
N SER A 47 -16.48 -8.62 -13.29
CA SER A 47 -15.70 -9.82 -12.94
C SER A 47 -16.51 -10.87 -12.16
N GLY A 48 -17.59 -10.47 -11.49
CA GLY A 48 -18.51 -11.37 -10.78
C GLY A 48 -19.53 -12.12 -11.66
N VAL A 49 -19.61 -11.83 -12.96
CA VAL A 49 -20.56 -12.47 -13.90
C VAL A 49 -19.91 -13.60 -14.74
N GLY A 50 -18.61 -13.84 -14.56
CA GLY A 50 -17.87 -14.90 -15.25
C GLY A 50 -17.48 -16.05 -14.31
N CYS A 51 -18.44 -16.74 -13.68
CA CYS A 51 -18.17 -18.03 -13.03
C CYS A 51 -19.01 -19.12 -13.69
N GLU A 52 -18.39 -19.78 -14.68
CA GLU A 52 -18.81 -21.06 -15.24
C GLU A 52 -18.79 -22.11 -14.12
N ASN A 53 -19.93 -22.34 -13.48
CA ASN A 53 -20.30 -23.59 -12.83
C ASN A 53 -21.79 -23.55 -12.50
N CYS A 54 -22.61 -23.63 -13.56
CA CYS A 54 -24.03 -23.94 -13.40
C CYS A 54 -24.51 -24.85 -14.53
N GLU A 55 -23.75 -25.91 -14.83
CA GLU A 55 -24.33 -27.10 -15.47
C GLU A 55 -24.67 -28.11 -14.39
N HIS A 56 -25.94 -28.19 -14.00
CA HIS A 56 -26.67 -29.45 -13.90
C HIS A 56 -28.18 -29.18 -13.83
N ALA A 57 -28.89 -29.83 -14.76
CA ALA A 57 -30.35 -29.96 -14.88
C ALA A 57 -31.13 -28.84 -15.59
N LYS A 58 -31.26 -28.96 -16.93
CA LYS A 58 -32.42 -29.65 -17.53
C LYS A 58 -32.30 -29.81 -19.05
N LYS A 59 -32.44 -31.07 -19.46
CA LYS A 59 -32.69 -31.57 -20.82
C LYS A 59 -33.78 -30.77 -21.55
N ILE A 60 -33.59 -30.50 -22.84
CA ILE A 60 -34.40 -31.00 -23.97
C ILE A 60 -33.76 -30.57 -25.30
N LYS A 61 -33.35 -31.59 -26.10
CA LYS A 61 -33.30 -31.74 -27.57
C LYS A 61 -33.17 -30.45 -28.40
N THR A 62 -32.20 -30.35 -29.34
CA THR A 62 -32.31 -31.02 -30.66
C THR A 62 -30.95 -31.17 -31.36
N LYS A 63 -30.72 -32.41 -31.84
CA LYS A 63 -29.81 -32.92 -32.87
C LYS A 63 -29.06 -31.91 -33.76
N MET A 64 -27.75 -32.10 -33.91
CA MET A 64 -27.17 -32.57 -35.18
C MET A 64 -25.82 -33.26 -34.97
N THR A 65 -25.76 -34.45 -35.57
CA THR A 65 -24.72 -35.47 -35.59
C THR A 65 -23.64 -35.12 -36.63
N VAL A 66 -22.35 -35.31 -36.33
CA VAL A 66 -21.37 -36.00 -37.20
C VAL A 66 -20.28 -36.62 -36.31
N SER A 67 -19.82 -37.81 -36.70
CA SER A 67 -19.15 -38.86 -35.93
C SER A 67 -17.66 -39.05 -36.29
N LEU A 68 -16.81 -39.24 -35.25
CA LEU A 68 -15.69 -40.21 -35.01
C LEU A 68 -14.62 -40.49 -36.11
N PRO A 69 -13.50 -41.24 -35.84
CA PRO A 69 -12.90 -41.80 -34.59
C PRO A 69 -11.38 -41.44 -34.44
N GLY A 70 -10.60 -41.76 -33.40
CA GLY A 70 -10.73 -42.61 -32.22
C GLY A 70 -9.37 -42.82 -31.52
N ILE A 71 -9.35 -43.81 -30.62
CA ILE A 71 -8.22 -44.52 -29.98
C ILE A 71 -7.85 -44.11 -28.54
N GLU A 72 -8.54 -44.83 -27.64
CA GLU A 72 -8.05 -45.67 -26.53
C GLU A 72 -7.49 -45.10 -25.21
N ALA A 73 -7.96 -45.78 -24.17
CA ALA A 73 -7.87 -45.54 -22.74
C ALA A 73 -6.76 -46.36 -22.07
N CYS A 74 -6.48 -46.04 -20.79
CA CYS A 74 -6.21 -46.94 -19.63
C CYS A 74 -5.69 -46.04 -18.47
N SER A 75 -6.39 -45.83 -17.35
CA SER A 75 -6.45 -46.67 -16.11
C SER A 75 -5.07 -47.02 -15.55
N SER A 76 -4.74 -47.03 -14.25
CA SER A 76 -5.38 -46.71 -12.96
C SER A 76 -4.33 -47.02 -11.86
N GLU A 77 -4.52 -46.46 -10.65
CA GLU A 77 -4.12 -47.01 -9.32
C GLU A 77 -2.65 -46.97 -8.80
N ASP A 78 -2.44 -46.04 -7.85
CA ASP A 78 -1.98 -46.20 -6.45
C ASP A 78 -1.14 -47.42 -6.01
N ILE A 79 0.05 -47.18 -5.41
CA ILE A 79 0.57 -47.90 -4.21
C ILE A 79 1.50 -46.99 -3.36
N ASN A 80 1.19 -46.90 -2.06
CA ASN A 80 1.99 -46.36 -0.94
C ASN A 80 3.19 -47.25 -0.56
N THR A 81 4.32 -46.69 -0.09
CA THR A 81 4.91 -46.95 1.26
C THR A 81 6.28 -46.27 1.52
N GLU A 82 6.30 -45.49 2.60
CA GLU A 82 7.30 -45.33 3.67
C GLU A 82 8.83 -45.20 3.44
N ALA A 83 9.30 -43.99 3.78
CA ALA A 83 10.38 -43.65 4.72
C ALA A 83 11.84 -44.08 4.43
N LYS A 84 12.64 -43.06 4.07
CA LYS A 84 14.01 -42.81 4.59
C LYS A 84 14.37 -41.34 4.36
N THR A 85 14.60 -40.59 5.44
CA THR A 85 15.06 -39.20 5.42
C THR A 85 16.48 -39.12 4.88
N PRO A 86 16.74 -38.18 3.96
CA PRO A 86 17.81 -37.23 4.20
C PRO A 86 17.38 -35.78 3.88
N ILE A 87 17.72 -34.90 4.83
CA ILE A 87 17.97 -33.44 4.71
C ILE A 87 17.49 -32.82 3.39
N SER A 88 16.30 -32.21 3.43
CA SER A 88 15.70 -31.46 2.31
C SER A 88 15.98 -29.96 2.45
N PRO A 89 16.28 -29.25 1.34
CA PRO A 89 16.39 -27.80 1.31
C PRO A 89 15.07 -27.13 1.73
N ARG A 90 15.18 -25.95 2.34
CA ARG A 90 14.05 -25.12 2.78
C ARG A 90 12.98 -25.05 1.68
N LYS A 91 11.84 -25.69 1.91
CA LYS A 91 10.60 -25.45 1.15
C LYS A 91 10.25 -23.96 1.29
N PRO A 92 9.90 -23.26 0.20
CA PRO A 92 9.24 -21.97 0.31
C PRO A 92 7.94 -22.19 1.10
N ALA A 93 7.69 -21.32 2.06
CA ALA A 93 6.48 -21.36 2.87
C ALA A 93 5.26 -21.37 1.93
N ASP A 94 4.35 -22.32 2.15
CA ASP A 94 3.03 -22.33 1.55
C ASP A 94 2.39 -20.97 1.84
N GLY A 95 2.41 -20.10 0.83
CA GLY A 95 1.64 -18.88 0.80
C GLY A 95 0.19 -19.28 0.72
N SER A 96 -0.50 -19.33 1.86
CA SER A 96 -1.94 -19.19 1.86
C SER A 96 -2.24 -17.77 1.38
N PHE A 97 -2.37 -17.63 0.06
CA PHE A 97 -2.78 -16.40 -0.58
C PHE A 97 -4.17 -16.05 -0.06
N HIS A 98 -4.23 -15.11 0.89
CA HIS A 98 -5.44 -14.37 1.14
C HIS A 98 -5.70 -13.53 -0.11
N LYS A 99 -6.50 -14.07 -1.03
CA LYS A 99 -7.21 -13.25 -2.02
C LYS A 99 -7.90 -12.14 -1.22
N SER A 100 -7.38 -10.92 -1.30
CA SER A 100 -8.07 -9.73 -0.83
C SER A 100 -9.22 -9.47 -1.81
N VAL A 101 -10.26 -10.28 -1.71
CA VAL A 101 -11.57 -9.90 -2.22
C VAL A 101 -11.96 -8.71 -1.33
N CYS A 102 -11.97 -7.50 -1.90
CA CYS A 102 -12.61 -6.36 -1.27
C CYS A 102 -14.08 -6.71 -1.07
N THR A 103 -14.42 -7.27 0.10
CA THR A 103 -15.81 -7.38 0.51
C THR A 103 -16.34 -5.95 0.59
N PRO A 104 -17.45 -5.61 -0.09
CA PRO A 104 -18.04 -4.29 0.02
C PRO A 104 -18.32 -4.02 1.50
N CYS A 105 -17.53 -3.13 2.11
CA CYS A 105 -17.76 -2.77 3.49
C CYS A 105 -19.06 -1.95 3.51
N ASP A 106 -20.07 -2.49 4.18
CA ASP A 106 -21.35 -1.80 4.34
C ASP A 106 -21.07 -0.45 5.01
N SER A 107 -21.49 0.64 4.37
CA SER A 107 -21.27 1.98 4.90
C SER A 107 -21.87 2.11 6.30
N ALA A 108 -22.95 1.40 6.60
CA ALA A 108 -23.52 1.33 7.95
C ALA A 108 -22.56 0.69 8.97
N GLU A 109 -21.84 -0.36 8.58
CA GLU A 109 -20.87 -1.04 9.44
C GLU A 109 -19.68 -0.12 9.78
N ILE A 110 -19.13 0.58 8.77
CA ILE A 110 -18.07 1.55 9.01
C ILE A 110 -18.54 2.69 9.92
N ILE A 111 -19.72 3.26 9.65
CA ILE A 111 -20.27 4.33 10.48
C ILE A 111 -20.40 3.86 11.94
N SER A 112 -20.91 2.65 12.18
CA SER A 112 -20.97 2.08 13.53
C SER A 112 -19.58 1.98 14.16
N GLN A 113 -18.60 1.42 13.45
CA GLN A 113 -17.23 1.30 13.96
C GLN A 113 -16.59 2.65 14.29
N ILE A 114 -16.84 3.69 13.48
CA ILE A 114 -16.35 5.06 13.72
C ILE A 114 -17.04 5.70 14.93
N LYS A 115 -18.30 5.38 15.20
CA LYS A 115 -18.95 5.90 16.42
C LYS A 115 -18.43 5.17 17.65
N ASP A 116 -18.27 3.85 17.57
CA ASP A 116 -17.87 2.99 18.69
C ASP A 116 -16.47 3.31 19.25
N ILE A 117 -15.57 3.87 18.44
CA ILE A 117 -14.24 4.32 18.90
C ILE A 117 -14.29 5.51 19.87
N PHE A 118 -15.28 6.39 19.74
CA PHE A 118 -15.42 7.59 20.57
C PHE A 118 -16.39 7.42 21.74
N VAL A 119 -17.00 6.23 21.88
CA VAL A 119 -17.87 5.94 23.02
C VAL A 119 -17.04 5.74 24.28
N GLN A 120 -17.35 6.54 25.30
CA GLN A 120 -16.74 6.47 26.62
C GLN A 120 -16.87 5.06 27.23
N LYS A 121 -15.75 4.47 27.63
CA LYS A 121 -15.72 3.09 28.13
C LYS A 121 -16.14 3.03 29.60
N SER A 122 -17.02 2.09 29.93
CA SER A 122 -17.54 1.88 31.29
C SER A 122 -16.87 0.73 32.06
N LYS A 123 -16.02 -0.07 31.40
CA LYS A 123 -15.37 -1.24 31.97
C LYS A 123 -13.85 -1.13 31.86
N ASN A 124 -13.18 -1.06 33.00
CA ASN A 124 -11.72 -1.15 33.05
C ASN A 124 -11.30 -2.61 33.27
N MET A 125 -10.63 -3.19 32.27
CA MET A 125 -9.93 -4.45 32.45
C MET A 125 -8.64 -4.19 33.25
N GLU A 126 -8.29 -5.07 34.18
CA GLU A 126 -7.02 -4.94 34.91
C GLU A 126 -5.87 -5.50 34.07
N PHE A 127 -4.79 -4.75 33.94
CA PHE A 127 -3.61 -5.17 33.17
C PHE A 127 -2.86 -6.32 33.83
N LYS A 128 -2.36 -7.28 33.03
CA LYS A 128 -1.47 -8.36 33.49
C LYS A 128 -0.28 -8.53 32.56
N LEU A 129 0.91 -8.72 33.13
CA LEU A 129 2.17 -8.90 32.40
C LEU A 129 2.21 -10.15 31.50
N ASN A 130 1.38 -11.15 31.80
CA ASN A 130 1.29 -12.40 31.03
C ASN A 130 0.20 -12.38 29.96
N PHE A 131 -0.27 -11.20 29.54
CA PHE A 131 -1.20 -11.09 28.42
C PHE A 131 -0.60 -11.64 27.14
N THR A 132 -1.41 -12.39 26.40
CA THR A 132 -1.16 -12.64 24.98
C THR A 132 -1.43 -11.34 24.21
N PHE A 133 -0.91 -11.22 22.98
CA PHE A 133 -1.16 -10.01 22.16
C PHE A 133 -2.65 -9.75 21.93
N LYS A 134 -3.44 -10.80 21.71
CA LYS A 134 -4.90 -10.70 21.67
C LYS A 134 -5.49 -10.07 22.94
N LYS A 135 -5.12 -10.61 24.12
CA LYS A 135 -5.60 -10.07 25.42
C LYS A 135 -5.14 -8.63 25.66
N PHE A 136 -3.97 -8.27 25.16
CA PHE A 136 -3.46 -6.91 25.22
C PHE A 136 -4.28 -5.95 24.35
N VAL A 137 -4.65 -6.37 23.14
CA VAL A 137 -5.55 -5.61 22.27
C VAL A 137 -6.94 -5.46 22.88
N ASP A 138 -7.52 -6.55 23.43
CA ASP A 138 -8.80 -6.51 24.13
C ASP A 138 -8.74 -5.57 25.36
N TYR A 139 -7.61 -5.57 26.06
CA TYR A 139 -7.35 -4.65 27.17
C TYR A 139 -7.29 -3.19 26.71
N ALA A 140 -6.59 -2.91 25.60
CA ALA A 140 -6.48 -1.57 25.03
C ALA A 140 -7.86 -1.04 24.60
N GLU A 141 -8.64 -1.86 23.89
CA GLU A 141 -10.00 -1.55 23.43
C GLU A 141 -10.95 -1.16 24.56
N THR A 142 -10.85 -1.85 25.70
CA THR A 142 -11.75 -1.67 26.85
C THR A 142 -11.31 -0.57 27.80
N THR A 143 -10.00 -0.34 27.92
CA THR A 143 -9.43 0.51 28.97
C THR A 143 -8.98 1.89 28.46
N TYR A 144 -8.67 2.00 27.17
CA TYR A 144 -8.15 3.24 26.57
C TYR A 144 -9.14 3.84 25.59
N GLU A 145 -9.35 5.14 25.74
CA GLU A 145 -10.19 5.92 24.85
C GLU A 145 -9.30 6.63 23.82
N PHE A 146 -9.52 6.29 22.55
CA PHE A 146 -8.95 7.05 21.45
C PHE A 146 -9.56 8.45 21.41
N SER A 147 -8.73 9.49 21.31
CA SER A 147 -9.20 10.88 21.30
C SER A 147 -8.51 11.69 20.21
N LEU A 148 -9.31 12.43 19.44
CA LEU A 148 -8.83 13.42 18.46
C LEU A 148 -8.56 14.79 19.09
N PHE A 149 -9.06 15.06 20.29
CA PHE A 149 -9.01 16.39 20.91
C PHE A 149 -7.74 16.64 21.73
N ASN A 150 -7.05 15.56 22.14
CA ASN A 150 -5.87 15.64 22.99
C ASN A 150 -4.65 15.05 22.30
N LYS A 151 -3.82 15.90 21.67
CA LYS A 151 -2.47 15.53 21.18
C LYS A 151 -1.44 15.24 22.31
N LYS A 152 -1.91 14.99 23.54
CA LYS A 152 -1.02 14.75 24.69
C LYS A 152 -0.35 13.40 24.55
N VAL A 153 0.96 13.36 24.76
CA VAL A 153 1.72 12.11 24.85
C VAL A 153 1.12 11.25 25.95
N MET A 154 0.45 10.16 25.58
CA MET A 154 0.02 9.15 26.54
C MET A 154 1.26 8.45 27.09
N LYS A 155 1.44 8.52 28.42
CA LYS A 155 2.52 7.81 29.10
C LYS A 155 1.93 6.62 29.84
N ALA A 156 2.23 5.42 29.34
CA ALA A 156 1.93 4.20 30.08
C ALA A 156 2.67 4.22 31.43
N LYS A 157 1.99 3.78 32.50
CA LYS A 157 2.61 3.61 33.82
C LYS A 157 3.18 2.20 33.95
N ASN A 158 4.12 2.00 34.87
CA ASN A 158 4.54 0.64 35.23
C ASN A 158 3.35 -0.12 35.86
N PRO A 159 3.18 -1.43 35.58
CA PRO A 159 4.06 -2.31 34.81
C PRO A 159 3.78 -2.37 33.29
N LEU A 160 2.74 -1.69 32.81
CA LEU A 160 2.34 -1.69 31.40
C LEU A 160 3.43 -1.17 30.45
N LYS A 161 4.13 -0.10 30.84
CA LYS A 161 5.22 0.47 30.03
C LYS A 161 6.30 -0.57 29.70
N GLN A 162 6.74 -1.32 30.71
CA GLN A 162 7.76 -2.36 30.55
C GLN A 162 7.31 -3.48 29.60
N PHE A 163 6.02 -3.84 29.63
CA PHE A 163 5.46 -4.81 28.70
C PHE A 163 5.49 -4.31 27.26
N ILE A 164 5.10 -3.05 27.03
CA ILE A 164 5.10 -2.42 25.70
C ILE A 164 6.53 -2.35 25.16
N GLU A 165 7.47 -1.80 25.93
CA GLU A 165 8.88 -1.66 25.51
C GLU A 165 9.50 -3.02 25.15
N ALA A 166 9.22 -4.07 25.92
CA ALA A 166 9.75 -5.41 25.67
C ALA A 166 9.10 -6.14 24.47
N ASN A 167 7.93 -5.68 24.00
CA ASN A 167 7.14 -6.40 22.99
C ASN A 167 6.67 -5.55 21.81
N LEU A 168 7.14 -4.31 21.67
CA LEU A 168 6.63 -3.33 20.70
C LEU A 168 6.51 -3.90 19.28
N ASP A 169 7.59 -4.46 18.74
CA ASP A 169 7.59 -5.02 17.37
C ASP A 169 6.61 -6.18 17.21
N ARG A 170 6.41 -6.99 18.25
CA ARG A 170 5.46 -8.11 18.22
C ARG A 170 4.01 -7.64 18.32
N ILE A 171 3.76 -6.57 19.06
CA ILE A 171 2.45 -5.92 19.13
C ILE A 171 2.11 -5.32 17.76
N VAL A 172 3.03 -4.56 17.17
CA VAL A 172 2.87 -3.98 15.82
C VAL A 172 2.62 -5.06 14.79
N LYS A 173 3.45 -6.11 14.78
CA LYS A 173 3.25 -7.26 13.89
C LYS A 173 1.87 -7.90 14.07
N TYR A 174 1.44 -8.12 15.31
CA TYR A 174 0.11 -8.67 15.57
C TYR A 174 -1.01 -7.79 15.02
N ILE A 175 -0.90 -6.46 15.15
CA ILE A 175 -1.87 -5.52 14.57
C ILE A 175 -1.86 -5.60 13.05
N LEU A 176 -0.69 -5.59 12.39
CA LEU A 176 -0.59 -5.68 10.93
C LEU A 176 -1.14 -7.01 10.40
N ASP A 177 -0.75 -8.14 11.00
CA ASP A 177 -1.23 -9.48 10.63
C ASP A 177 -2.77 -9.62 10.78
N ASN A 178 -3.41 -8.76 11.57
CA ASN A 178 -4.84 -8.81 11.88
C ASN A 178 -5.58 -7.50 11.55
N VAL A 179 -5.01 -6.59 10.76
CA VAL A 179 -5.58 -5.26 10.52
C VAL A 179 -6.97 -5.30 9.86
N ASN A 180 -7.23 -6.37 9.11
CA ASN A 180 -8.50 -6.60 8.43
C ASN A 180 -9.53 -7.38 9.27
N THR A 181 -9.10 -8.07 10.33
CA THR A 181 -9.96 -8.88 11.20
C THR A 181 -10.30 -8.20 12.51
N LEU A 182 -9.44 -7.30 12.99
CA LEU A 182 -9.70 -6.46 14.16
C LEU A 182 -10.71 -5.35 13.82
N ASN A 183 -11.54 -5.01 14.81
CA ASN A 183 -12.41 -3.86 14.70
C ASN A 183 -11.59 -2.56 14.81
N LEU A 184 -12.14 -1.44 14.35
CA LEU A 184 -11.42 -0.16 14.34
C LEU A 184 -10.99 0.30 15.74
N ASN A 185 -11.77 0.00 16.77
CA ASN A 185 -11.47 0.38 18.14
C ASN A 185 -10.30 -0.39 18.74
N GLN A 186 -10.19 -1.68 18.44
CA GLN A 186 -9.03 -2.49 18.78
C GLN A 186 -7.76 -1.92 18.18
N ILE A 187 -7.80 -1.55 16.89
CA ILE A 187 -6.65 -0.99 16.19
C ILE A 187 -6.28 0.39 16.73
N CYS A 188 -7.24 1.34 16.72
CA CYS A 188 -6.99 2.72 17.11
C CYS A 188 -6.58 2.82 18.59
N SER A 189 -7.27 2.15 19.52
CA SER A 189 -6.95 2.24 20.95
C SER A 189 -5.61 1.57 21.28
N THR A 190 -5.28 0.45 20.62
CA THR A 190 -3.97 -0.19 20.79
C THR A 190 -2.85 0.70 20.25
N ILE A 191 -2.97 1.18 19.00
CA ILE A 191 -1.96 2.04 18.38
C ILE A 191 -1.80 3.33 19.19
N PHE A 192 -2.90 3.94 19.61
CA PHE A 192 -2.89 5.15 20.42
C PHE A 192 -2.17 4.96 21.75
N LEU A 193 -2.32 3.80 22.39
CA LEU A 193 -1.62 3.45 23.63
C LEU A 193 -0.10 3.34 23.43
N ILE A 194 0.34 2.72 22.33
CA ILE A 194 1.76 2.44 22.09
C ILE A 194 2.48 3.54 21.28
N ASN A 195 1.75 4.54 20.77
CA ASN A 195 2.30 5.54 19.84
C ASN A 195 3.44 6.38 20.42
N SER A 196 3.53 6.51 21.76
CA SER A 196 4.54 7.31 22.43
C SER A 196 5.87 6.58 22.57
N GLU A 197 5.86 5.26 22.46
CA GLU A 197 7.05 4.40 22.52
C GLU A 197 7.65 4.15 21.12
N MET A 198 7.02 4.69 20.06
CA MET A 198 7.47 4.56 18.67
C MET A 198 8.23 5.81 18.19
N ALA A 199 9.39 5.59 17.58
CA ALA A 199 10.09 6.62 16.83
C ALA A 199 9.33 7.03 15.56
N TYR A 200 9.50 8.28 15.11
CA TYR A 200 8.81 8.83 13.95
C TYR A 200 8.95 7.96 12.68
N LYS A 201 10.18 7.55 12.34
CA LYS A 201 10.44 6.69 11.19
C LYS A 201 9.73 5.33 11.28
N HIS A 202 9.60 4.76 12.47
CA HIS A 202 8.87 3.51 12.67
C HIS A 202 7.38 3.70 12.38
N LYS A 203 6.80 4.85 12.75
CA LYS A 203 5.41 5.19 12.42
C LYS A 203 5.19 5.35 10.92
N LEU A 204 6.13 5.96 10.19
CA LEU A 204 6.05 6.06 8.72
C LEU A 204 5.99 4.68 8.06
N VAL A 205 6.85 3.75 8.51
CA VAL A 205 6.86 2.35 8.02
C VAL A 205 5.54 1.64 8.36
N ILE A 206 5.06 1.77 9.60
CA ILE A 206 3.77 1.19 10.02
C ILE A 206 2.62 1.73 9.17
N PHE A 207 2.59 3.05 8.90
CA PHE A 207 1.56 3.64 8.05
C PHE A 207 1.62 3.10 6.61
N HIS A 208 2.83 2.98 6.04
CA HIS A 208 3.01 2.37 4.73
C HIS A 208 2.48 0.94 4.70
N ASP A 209 2.83 0.12 5.69
CA ASP A 209 2.37 -1.27 5.74
C ASP A 209 0.85 -1.36 5.93
N ILE A 210 0.24 -0.46 6.71
CA ILE A 210 -1.21 -0.37 6.82
C ILE A 210 -1.84 -0.07 5.46
N VAL A 211 -1.31 0.88 4.68
CA VAL A 211 -1.83 1.16 3.33
C VAL A 211 -1.74 -0.07 2.44
N LEU A 212 -0.69 -0.88 2.57
CA LEU A 212 -0.47 -2.08 1.76
C LEU A 212 -1.28 -3.32 2.16
N GLU A 213 -1.77 -3.37 3.40
CA GLU A 213 -2.50 -4.53 3.94
C GLU A 213 -4.01 -4.26 4.10
N LEU A 214 -4.43 -3.01 4.26
CA LEU A 214 -5.79 -2.65 4.63
C LEU A 214 -6.78 -2.86 3.47
N SER A 215 -7.77 -3.72 3.67
CA SER A 215 -8.81 -4.00 2.67
C SER A 215 -9.89 -2.91 2.56
N SER A 216 -10.05 -2.09 3.62
CA SER A 216 -11.03 -1.01 3.68
C SER A 216 -10.35 0.32 4.01
N HIS A 217 -10.06 1.11 2.98
CA HIS A 217 -9.36 2.39 3.12
C HIS A 217 -10.13 3.43 3.96
N SER A 218 -11.44 3.26 4.19
CA SER A 218 -12.21 4.16 5.08
C SER A 218 -11.74 4.14 6.54
N LYS A 219 -10.98 3.11 6.95
CA LYS A 219 -10.36 3.05 8.29
C LYS A 219 -9.06 3.87 8.37
N LEU A 220 -8.45 4.19 7.22
CA LEU A 220 -7.06 4.67 7.13
C LEU A 220 -6.83 5.96 7.93
N ASN A 221 -7.72 6.95 7.78
CA ASN A 221 -7.57 8.26 8.42
C ASN A 221 -7.62 8.17 9.95
N LEU A 222 -8.45 7.28 10.49
CA LEU A 222 -8.59 7.08 11.94
C LEU A 222 -7.39 6.32 12.52
N ILE A 223 -6.89 5.35 11.78
CA ILE A 223 -5.65 4.64 12.14
C ILE A 223 -4.45 5.60 12.11
N ALA A 224 -4.36 6.45 11.08
CA ALA A 224 -3.34 7.49 10.97
C ALA A 224 -3.39 8.45 12.17
N ALA A 225 -4.60 8.90 12.53
CA ALA A 225 -4.81 9.76 13.68
C ALA A 225 -4.36 9.11 14.99
N ALA A 226 -4.62 7.82 15.20
CA ALA A 226 -4.10 7.09 16.35
C ALA A 226 -2.56 7.00 16.36
N LEU A 227 -1.97 6.70 15.20
CA LEU A 227 -0.53 6.48 15.04
C LEU A 227 0.30 7.76 15.26
N PHE A 228 -0.19 8.88 14.73
CA PHE A 228 0.50 10.17 14.80
C PHE A 228 -0.08 11.14 15.83
N ASN A 229 -0.98 10.71 16.72
CA ASN A 229 -1.66 11.63 17.66
C ASN A 229 -0.71 12.55 18.46
N ASN A 230 0.50 12.08 18.78
CA ASN A 230 1.48 12.82 19.58
C ASN A 230 2.55 13.57 18.76
N LEU A 231 2.50 13.52 17.42
CA LEU A 231 3.52 14.10 16.53
C LEU A 231 2.87 14.70 15.30
N ASP A 232 3.32 15.89 14.90
CA ASP A 232 2.94 16.43 13.60
C ASP A 232 3.75 15.75 12.49
N LEU A 233 3.12 15.56 11.32
CA LEU A 233 3.81 15.08 10.14
C LEU A 233 4.80 16.15 9.63
N GLU A 234 6.07 15.76 9.54
CA GLU A 234 7.19 16.57 9.10
C GLU A 234 7.03 17.06 7.63
N ASN A 235 7.95 17.93 7.19
CA ASN A 235 7.96 18.46 5.82
C ASN A 235 8.93 17.69 4.92
N ASP A 236 8.85 16.36 4.93
CA ASP A 236 9.59 15.43 4.09
C ASP A 236 8.68 14.80 3.00
N VAL A 237 9.30 14.12 2.04
CA VAL A 237 8.60 13.53 0.88
C VAL A 237 7.56 12.51 1.33
N PHE A 238 7.92 11.62 2.26
CA PHE A 238 7.03 10.59 2.77
C PHE A 238 5.80 11.18 3.46
N SER A 239 6.01 12.16 4.34
CA SER A 239 4.95 12.86 5.05
C SER A 239 3.99 13.59 4.11
N GLN A 240 4.50 14.20 3.04
CA GLN A 240 3.67 14.84 2.02
C GLN A 240 2.81 13.83 1.26
N VAL A 241 3.34 12.64 0.99
CA VAL A 241 2.58 11.55 0.38
C VAL A 241 1.48 11.05 1.34
N ILE A 242 1.79 10.84 2.62
CA ILE A 242 0.79 10.48 3.64
C ILE A 242 -0.35 11.50 3.66
N LYS A 243 -0.03 12.80 3.72
CA LYS A 243 -1.03 13.89 3.71
C LYS A 243 -1.91 13.84 2.47
N LYS A 244 -1.34 13.57 1.29
CA LYS A 244 -2.11 13.44 0.03
C LYS A 244 -3.06 12.26 0.06
N ILE A 245 -2.60 11.08 0.50
CA ILE A 245 -3.44 9.88 0.64
C ILE A 245 -4.56 10.14 1.63
N MET A 246 -4.25 10.69 2.81
CA MET A 246 -5.24 11.01 3.84
C MET A 246 -6.28 12.01 3.33
N TYR A 247 -5.86 13.11 2.70
CA TYR A 247 -6.77 14.09 2.13
C TYR A 247 -7.71 13.48 1.08
N HIS A 248 -7.16 12.69 0.16
CA HIS A 248 -7.94 11.99 -0.86
C HIS A 248 -8.97 11.04 -0.22
N GLN A 249 -8.55 10.26 0.76
CA GLN A 249 -9.44 9.34 1.47
C GLN A 249 -10.53 10.07 2.27
N LEU A 250 -10.21 11.22 2.89
CA LEU A 250 -11.21 12.05 3.57
C LEU A 250 -12.30 12.54 2.61
N CYS A 251 -11.91 12.92 1.39
CA CYS A 251 -12.86 13.33 0.35
C CYS A 251 -13.76 12.17 -0.09
N ILE A 252 -13.21 10.95 -0.20
CA ILE A 252 -14.00 9.74 -0.47
C ILE A 252 -15.01 9.50 0.66
N ASP A 253 -14.52 9.41 1.90
CA ASP A 253 -15.33 9.03 3.05
C ASP A 253 -16.44 10.06 3.33
N GLY A 254 -16.14 11.36 3.19
CA GLY A 254 -17.14 12.41 3.33
C GLY A 254 -18.28 12.31 2.32
N ASN A 255 -17.99 11.84 1.10
CA ASN A 255 -18.99 11.65 0.06
C ASN A 255 -19.79 10.35 0.21
N ILE A 256 -19.17 9.29 0.73
CA ILE A 256 -19.79 7.96 0.82
C ILE A 256 -20.60 7.81 2.11
N LEU A 257 -20.02 8.15 3.27
CA LEU A 257 -20.61 7.81 4.57
C LEU A 257 -21.81 8.69 4.93
N LYS A 258 -21.80 9.98 4.52
CA LYS A 258 -22.91 10.95 4.66
C LYS A 258 -23.58 10.99 6.06
N ASP A 259 -22.84 10.69 7.12
CA ASP A 259 -23.26 10.81 8.51
C ASP A 259 -22.62 12.06 9.14
N SER A 260 -23.41 12.88 9.83
CA SER A 260 -22.97 14.17 10.35
C SER A 260 -21.93 14.05 11.46
N GLU A 261 -22.08 13.07 12.35
CA GLU A 261 -21.15 12.84 13.46
C GLU A 261 -19.81 12.30 12.94
N VAL A 262 -19.86 11.36 12.00
CA VAL A 262 -18.66 10.91 11.29
C VAL A 262 -17.98 12.07 10.58
N ALA A 263 -18.74 12.93 9.89
CA ALA A 263 -18.18 14.10 9.20
C ALA A 263 -17.46 15.06 10.17
N GLU A 264 -17.96 15.26 11.38
CA GLU A 264 -17.27 16.05 12.42
C GLU A 264 -15.92 15.44 12.79
N HIS A 265 -15.85 14.13 13.01
CA HIS A 265 -14.59 13.43 13.30
C HIS A 265 -13.60 13.51 12.13
N LEU A 266 -14.07 13.34 10.90
CA LEU A 266 -13.22 13.47 9.71
C LEU A 266 -12.69 14.90 9.53
N ASN A 267 -13.51 15.91 9.79
CA ASN A 267 -13.07 17.32 9.78
C ASN A 267 -12.03 17.60 10.87
N LEU A 268 -12.18 17.03 12.07
CA LEU A 268 -11.17 17.15 13.12
C LEU A 268 -9.83 16.52 12.72
N ILE A 269 -9.85 15.38 12.04
CA ILE A 269 -8.62 14.78 11.48
C ILE A 269 -8.00 15.71 10.45
N ARG A 270 -8.80 16.25 9.51
CA ARG A 270 -8.34 17.21 8.51
C ARG A 270 -7.60 18.37 9.17
N ASP A 271 -8.20 18.95 10.20
CA ASP A 271 -7.67 20.13 10.87
C ASP A 271 -6.42 19.77 11.71
N ASN A 272 -6.43 18.63 12.42
CA ASN A 272 -5.30 18.15 13.22
C ASN A 272 -4.02 17.91 12.41
N PHE A 273 -4.17 17.46 11.16
CA PHE A 273 -3.05 17.17 10.26
C PHE A 273 -2.76 18.31 9.27
N ASN A 274 -3.50 19.42 9.34
CA ASN A 274 -3.45 20.52 8.38
C ASN A 274 -3.59 20.04 6.92
N LEU A 275 -4.57 19.17 6.67
CA LEU A 275 -4.80 18.60 5.35
C LEU A 275 -5.54 19.60 4.47
N SER A 276 -4.79 20.34 3.67
CA SER A 276 -5.30 21.23 2.64
C SER A 276 -5.48 20.51 1.31
N THR A 277 -6.34 21.04 0.45
CA THR A 277 -6.42 20.63 -0.95
C THR A 277 -5.04 20.66 -1.58
N PRO A 278 -4.53 19.54 -2.11
CA PRO A 278 -3.19 19.50 -2.64
C PRO A 278 -3.13 20.30 -3.95
N GLU A 279 -2.00 20.97 -4.19
CA GLU A 279 -1.79 21.77 -5.41
C GLU A 279 -1.86 20.93 -6.70
N ILE A 280 -1.41 19.68 -6.59
CA ILE A 280 -1.43 18.66 -7.64
C ILE A 280 -2.19 17.45 -7.13
N SER A 281 -2.87 16.76 -8.04
CA SER A 281 -3.62 15.55 -7.73
C SER A 281 -2.70 14.40 -7.28
N LEU A 282 -3.30 13.34 -6.72
CA LEU A 282 -2.55 12.16 -6.29
C LEU A 282 -1.91 11.44 -7.49
N TRP A 283 -2.60 11.40 -8.62
CA TRP A 283 -2.10 10.84 -9.89
C TRP A 283 -0.93 11.63 -10.48
N GLU A 284 -1.03 12.97 -10.53
CA GLU A 284 0.06 13.83 -11.01
C GLU A 284 1.31 13.75 -10.12
N SER A 285 1.13 13.44 -8.83
CA SER A 285 2.26 13.30 -7.91
C SER A 285 3.19 12.15 -8.27
N LEU A 286 2.71 11.11 -8.98
CA LEU A 286 3.54 10.00 -9.45
C LEU A 286 4.63 10.47 -10.42
N SER A 287 4.31 11.43 -11.30
CA SER A 287 5.26 11.97 -12.27
C SER A 287 6.43 12.70 -11.60
N HIS A 288 6.25 13.24 -10.39
CA HIS A 288 7.33 13.88 -9.62
C HIS A 288 8.39 12.89 -9.13
N PHE A 289 8.03 11.60 -8.97
CA PHE A 289 9.02 10.58 -8.64
C PHE A 289 9.94 10.26 -9.82
N LEU A 290 9.54 10.57 -11.07
CA LEU A 290 10.32 10.32 -12.28
C LEU A 290 11.49 11.30 -12.47
N VAL A 291 11.73 12.23 -11.54
CA VAL A 291 12.92 13.07 -11.57
C VAL A 291 14.17 12.22 -11.35
N LYS A 292 15.07 12.23 -12.35
CA LYS A 292 16.31 11.44 -12.32
C LYS A 292 17.20 11.90 -11.17
N HIS A 293 17.64 10.93 -10.38
CA HIS A 293 18.66 11.12 -9.35
C HIS A 293 19.58 9.89 -9.32
N ARG A 294 20.71 10.01 -8.61
CA ARG A 294 21.68 8.92 -8.50
C ARG A 294 21.12 7.84 -7.57
N LEU A 295 21.13 6.60 -8.03
CA LEU A 295 20.81 5.44 -7.20
C LEU A 295 22.06 4.91 -6.49
N PHE A 296 23.22 4.97 -7.15
CA PHE A 296 24.49 4.50 -6.61
C PHE A 296 25.37 5.67 -6.14
N ASP A 297 26.06 5.47 -5.02
CA ASP A 297 27.13 6.36 -4.55
C ASP A 297 28.45 6.12 -5.32
N GLN A 298 29.50 6.82 -4.90
CA GLN A 298 30.84 6.68 -5.51
C GLN A 298 31.45 5.28 -5.27
N ASP A 299 31.01 4.58 -4.22
CA ASP A 299 31.43 3.22 -3.86
C ASP A 299 30.55 2.13 -4.50
N ARG A 300 29.67 2.52 -5.45
CA ARG A 300 28.71 1.63 -6.13
C ARG A 300 27.72 0.94 -5.18
N LYS A 301 27.44 1.56 -4.03
CA LYS A 301 26.39 1.13 -3.10
C LYS A 301 25.13 1.96 -3.31
N ILE A 302 23.98 1.38 -2.97
CA ILE A 302 22.70 2.09 -3.07
C ILE A 302 22.65 3.24 -2.07
N ILE A 303 22.24 4.41 -2.53
CA ILE A 303 21.97 5.59 -1.70
C ILE A 303 20.67 5.34 -0.93
N LEU A 304 20.81 4.82 0.29
CA LEU A 304 19.71 4.30 1.08
C LEU A 304 18.69 5.37 1.50
N ALA A 305 19.09 6.63 1.70
CA ALA A 305 18.20 7.62 2.33
C ALA A 305 17.12 8.14 1.36
N ASP A 306 17.50 8.68 0.20
CA ASP A 306 16.56 9.37 -0.70
C ASP A 306 15.86 8.40 -1.67
N SER A 307 16.61 7.47 -2.28
CA SER A 307 16.04 6.57 -3.29
C SER A 307 15.07 5.55 -2.69
N ILE A 308 15.40 4.94 -1.55
CA ILE A 308 14.54 3.94 -0.91
C ILE A 308 13.27 4.59 -0.36
N GLU A 309 13.38 5.75 0.29
CA GLU A 309 12.21 6.50 0.80
C GLU A 309 11.24 6.82 -0.34
N ARG A 310 11.75 7.32 -1.48
CA ARG A 310 10.96 7.56 -2.69
C ARG A 310 10.35 6.28 -3.26
N GLY A 311 11.09 5.18 -3.23
CA GLY A 311 10.61 3.87 -3.63
C GLY A 311 9.41 3.40 -2.81
N PHE A 312 9.47 3.52 -1.49
CA PHE A 312 8.34 3.22 -0.59
C PHE A 312 7.16 4.16 -0.80
N CYS A 313 7.41 5.46 -1.02
CA CYS A 313 6.36 6.42 -1.35
C CYS A 313 5.62 6.04 -2.64
N LEU A 314 6.38 5.70 -3.69
CA LEU A 314 5.83 5.31 -4.97
C LEU A 314 5.01 4.02 -4.85
N ARG A 315 5.55 3.02 -4.13
CA ARG A 315 4.87 1.76 -3.83
C ARG A 315 3.53 2.00 -3.15
N MET A 316 3.53 2.81 -2.08
CA MET A 316 2.33 3.15 -1.31
C MET A 316 1.29 3.88 -2.16
N LEU A 317 1.70 4.88 -2.95
CA LEU A 317 0.80 5.63 -3.83
C LEU A 317 0.16 4.74 -4.90
N CYS A 318 0.97 3.96 -5.61
CA CYS A 318 0.50 3.09 -6.68
C CYS A 318 -0.44 2.01 -6.15
N HIS A 319 -0.15 1.45 -4.97
CA HIS A 319 -1.05 0.49 -4.32
C HIS A 319 -2.38 1.13 -3.92
N TYR A 320 -2.34 2.36 -3.39
CA TYR A 320 -3.54 3.07 -2.97
C TYR A 320 -4.46 3.48 -4.13
N ILE A 321 -3.90 3.90 -5.28
CA ILE A 321 -4.69 4.35 -6.43
C ILE A 321 -5.49 3.21 -7.04
N ASP A 322 -4.79 2.11 -7.35
CA ASP A 322 -5.25 0.87 -8.01
C ASP A 322 -4.18 0.38 -9.02
N TRP A 323 -4.12 -0.94 -9.23
CA TRP A 323 -3.19 -1.57 -10.15
C TRP A 323 -3.49 -1.28 -11.61
N ASP A 324 -4.77 -1.24 -12.03
CA ASP A 324 -5.08 -0.98 -13.44
C ASP A 324 -4.60 0.40 -13.86
N TYR A 325 -4.80 1.41 -13.01
CA TYR A 325 -4.25 2.74 -13.27
C TYR A 325 -2.72 2.71 -13.27
N THR A 326 -2.13 2.09 -12.24
CA THR A 326 -0.67 2.03 -12.06
C THR A 326 0.00 1.40 -13.28
N TYR A 327 -0.46 0.23 -13.72
CA TYR A 327 0.11 -0.47 -14.85
C TYR A 327 -0.15 0.30 -16.16
N ASN A 328 -1.41 0.54 -16.50
CA ASN A 328 -1.76 1.04 -17.83
C ASN A 328 -1.39 2.51 -18.04
N THR A 329 -1.49 3.34 -16.99
CA THR A 329 -1.23 4.78 -17.10
C THR A 329 0.17 5.11 -16.64
N PHE A 330 0.54 4.78 -15.40
CA PHE A 330 1.83 5.22 -14.89
C PHE A 330 3.00 4.43 -15.49
N ILE A 331 2.96 3.10 -15.43
CA ILE A 331 4.08 2.26 -15.88
C ILE A 331 4.26 2.36 -17.40
N LEU A 332 3.22 2.01 -18.17
CA LEU A 332 3.35 1.91 -19.63
C LEU A 332 3.52 3.28 -20.32
N THR A 333 2.87 4.35 -19.83
CA THR A 333 2.90 5.65 -20.54
C THR A 333 3.94 6.62 -20.00
N GLN A 334 4.43 6.44 -18.78
CA GLN A 334 5.37 7.38 -18.16
C GLN A 334 6.69 6.73 -17.75
N LEU A 335 6.66 5.73 -16.86
CA LEU A 335 7.87 5.16 -16.27
C LEU A 335 8.70 4.39 -17.31
N TYR A 336 8.09 3.48 -18.05
CA TYR A 336 8.80 2.64 -19.02
C TYR A 336 9.40 3.47 -20.17
N PRO A 337 8.67 4.40 -20.82
CA PRO A 337 9.27 5.32 -21.78
C PRO A 337 10.42 6.14 -21.20
N LYS A 338 10.34 6.51 -19.92
CA LYS A 338 11.43 7.23 -19.24
C LYS A 338 12.69 6.39 -19.16
N ILE A 339 12.58 5.13 -18.72
CA ILE A 339 13.68 4.15 -18.68
C ILE A 339 14.37 4.04 -20.05
N LEU A 340 13.58 3.87 -21.12
CA LEU A 340 14.14 3.77 -22.48
C LEU A 340 14.85 5.06 -22.92
N SER A 341 14.32 6.23 -22.53
CA SER A 341 14.85 7.52 -22.95
C SER A 341 16.16 7.92 -22.28
N ASP A 342 16.31 7.65 -20.98
CA ASP A 342 17.43 8.18 -20.19
C ASP A 342 18.31 7.12 -19.56
N LYS A 343 17.97 5.83 -19.76
CA LYS A 343 18.62 4.66 -19.15
C LYS A 343 18.87 4.88 -17.64
N GLY A 344 17.85 5.38 -16.94
CA GLY A 344 17.90 5.70 -15.53
C GLY A 344 17.77 4.45 -14.64
N ALA A 345 18.86 4.05 -13.99
CA ALA A 345 18.87 2.95 -13.03
C ALA A 345 17.81 3.10 -11.91
N VAL A 346 17.54 4.35 -11.49
CA VAL A 346 16.50 4.65 -10.50
C VAL A 346 15.07 4.35 -10.99
N HIS A 347 14.81 4.52 -12.29
CA HIS A 347 13.51 4.21 -12.86
C HIS A 347 13.31 2.71 -13.02
N VAL A 348 14.38 1.96 -13.32
CA VAL A 348 14.36 0.49 -13.25
C VAL A 348 14.12 0.01 -11.83
N TYR A 349 14.73 0.67 -10.83
CA TYR A 349 14.46 0.39 -9.42
C TYR A 349 12.98 0.56 -9.07
N TYR A 350 12.37 1.67 -9.48
CA TYR A 350 10.93 1.90 -9.29
C TYR A 350 10.06 0.85 -9.98
N LEU A 351 10.39 0.47 -11.21
CA LEU A 351 9.67 -0.58 -11.92
C LEU A 351 9.72 -1.90 -11.14
N GLY A 352 10.90 -2.24 -10.61
CA GLY A 352 11.11 -3.41 -9.77
C GLY A 352 10.27 -3.40 -8.49
N ILE A 353 10.24 -2.29 -7.76
CA ILE A 353 9.42 -2.17 -6.55
C ILE A 353 7.95 -2.38 -6.85
N LEU A 354 7.46 -1.76 -7.93
CA LEU A 354 6.06 -1.88 -8.34
C LEU A 354 5.72 -3.30 -8.79
N MET A 355 6.59 -3.93 -9.59
CA MET A 355 6.45 -5.33 -9.99
C MET A 355 6.41 -6.25 -8.77
N MET A 356 7.35 -6.10 -7.82
CA MET A 356 7.40 -6.92 -6.60
C MET A 356 6.14 -6.76 -5.74
N ASN A 357 5.65 -5.53 -5.63
CA ASN A 357 4.40 -5.27 -4.93
C ASN A 357 3.20 -5.92 -5.65
N ALA A 358 3.15 -5.84 -6.97
CA ALA A 358 2.09 -6.44 -7.77
C ALA A 358 2.15 -7.98 -7.71
N ARG A 359 3.33 -8.60 -7.80
CA ARG A 359 3.53 -10.04 -7.63
C ARG A 359 3.03 -10.52 -6.26
N ARG A 360 3.27 -9.74 -5.20
CA ARG A 360 2.76 -10.05 -3.86
C ARG A 360 1.23 -10.06 -3.81
N VAL A 361 0.57 -9.13 -4.49
CA VAL A 361 -0.88 -8.93 -4.42
C VAL A 361 -1.63 -9.83 -5.40
N PHE A 362 -1.16 -9.92 -6.65
CA PHE A 362 -1.83 -10.58 -7.77
C PHE A 362 -1.19 -11.91 -8.19
N GLY A 363 0.01 -12.24 -7.70
CA GLY A 363 0.73 -13.44 -8.10
C GLY A 363 1.27 -13.32 -9.53
N TYR A 364 1.05 -14.38 -10.33
CA TYR A 364 1.51 -14.52 -11.72
C TYR A 364 0.47 -13.98 -12.72
N ASP A 365 -0.09 -12.81 -12.43
CA ASP A 365 -0.95 -12.13 -13.40
C ASP A 365 -0.15 -11.75 -14.65
N GLU A 366 -0.78 -11.79 -15.83
CA GLU A 366 -0.13 -11.49 -17.11
C GLU A 366 0.57 -10.14 -17.12
N SER A 367 -0.02 -9.12 -16.48
CA SER A 367 0.59 -7.79 -16.36
C SER A 367 1.87 -7.82 -15.52
N VAL A 368 1.95 -8.66 -14.49
CA VAL A 368 3.12 -8.83 -13.63
C VAL A 368 4.22 -9.59 -14.36
N GLU A 369 3.86 -10.69 -15.03
CA GLU A 369 4.82 -11.51 -15.81
C GLU A 369 5.50 -10.68 -16.89
N ARG A 370 4.76 -9.82 -17.61
CA ARG A 370 5.33 -8.89 -18.57
C ARG A 370 6.36 -7.96 -17.94
N LEU A 371 6.10 -7.41 -16.75
CA LEU A 371 7.08 -6.56 -16.07
C LEU A 371 8.35 -7.34 -15.67
N GLU A 372 8.21 -8.62 -15.31
CA GLU A 372 9.37 -9.49 -15.04
C GLU A 372 10.19 -9.74 -16.31
N GLU A 373 9.54 -10.00 -17.44
CA GLU A 373 10.21 -10.17 -18.73
C GLU A 373 10.93 -8.89 -19.17
N GLU A 374 10.31 -7.72 -18.97
CA GLU A 374 10.97 -6.43 -19.21
C GLU A 374 12.22 -6.25 -18.34
N LEU A 375 12.15 -6.61 -17.05
CA LEU A 375 13.33 -6.58 -16.17
C LEU A 375 14.42 -7.55 -16.63
N VAL A 376 14.05 -8.74 -17.14
CA VAL A 376 15.02 -9.67 -17.73
C VAL A 376 15.69 -9.05 -18.95
N SER A 377 14.96 -8.35 -19.81
CA SER A 377 15.54 -7.68 -20.98
C SER A 377 16.59 -6.62 -20.59
N PHE A 378 16.43 -5.96 -19.44
CA PHE A 378 17.39 -4.97 -18.96
C PHE A 378 18.71 -5.59 -18.49
N LEU A 379 18.77 -6.89 -18.20
CA LEU A 379 20.02 -7.57 -17.89
C LEU A 379 21.01 -7.50 -19.07
N GLU A 380 20.51 -7.42 -20.31
CA GLU A 380 21.35 -7.37 -21.51
C GLU A 380 22.07 -6.02 -21.70
N TRP A 381 21.67 -4.98 -20.98
CA TRP A 381 22.14 -3.60 -21.23
C TRP A 381 23.57 -3.33 -20.76
N LYS A 382 24.11 -4.18 -19.89
CA LYS A 382 25.48 -4.09 -19.35
C LYS A 382 25.85 -2.68 -18.86
N ASP A 383 24.94 -2.10 -18.08
CA ASP A 383 25.06 -0.78 -17.45
C ASP A 383 24.44 -0.79 -16.04
N GLU A 384 24.27 0.38 -15.41
CA GLU A 384 23.68 0.46 -14.07
C GLU A 384 22.24 -0.09 -14.02
N CYS A 385 21.46 -0.01 -15.12
CA CYS A 385 20.12 -0.60 -15.20
C CYS A 385 20.18 -2.12 -15.08
N SER A 386 21.14 -2.76 -15.75
CA SER A 386 21.32 -4.21 -15.66
C SER A 386 21.68 -4.67 -14.23
N VAL A 387 22.47 -3.87 -13.50
CA VAL A 387 22.79 -4.15 -12.08
C VAL A 387 21.53 -4.08 -11.21
N VAL A 388 20.70 -3.05 -11.41
CA VAL A 388 19.45 -2.91 -10.66
C VAL A 388 18.47 -4.03 -10.98
N ALA A 389 18.31 -4.36 -12.27
CA ALA A 389 17.49 -5.49 -12.71
C ALA A 389 17.93 -6.79 -12.06
N TYR A 390 19.25 -7.07 -12.00
CA TYR A 390 19.79 -8.21 -11.26
C TYR A 390 19.40 -8.18 -9.77
N MET A 391 19.58 -7.04 -9.10
CA MET A 391 19.28 -6.92 -7.66
C MET A 391 17.79 -7.12 -7.33
N ILE A 392 16.90 -6.81 -8.27
CA ILE A 392 15.46 -7.12 -8.16
C ILE A 392 15.22 -8.60 -8.45
N LEU A 393 15.67 -9.09 -9.61
CA LEU A 393 15.37 -10.43 -10.12
C LEU A 393 15.93 -11.53 -9.23
N LYS A 394 17.06 -11.35 -8.54
CA LYS A 394 17.57 -12.37 -7.61
C LYS A 394 16.62 -12.74 -6.48
N GLN A 395 15.62 -11.89 -6.19
CA GLN A 395 14.61 -12.13 -5.16
C GLN A 395 13.40 -12.94 -5.66
N VAL A 396 13.25 -13.07 -6.99
CA VAL A 396 12.06 -13.67 -7.62
C VAL A 396 12.34 -14.68 -8.73
N ARG A 397 13.49 -14.56 -9.39
CA ARG A 397 14.01 -15.35 -10.51
C ARG A 397 15.50 -15.65 -10.30
N GLN A 398 15.77 -16.43 -9.25
CA GLN A 398 17.13 -16.71 -8.79
C GLN A 398 18.02 -17.30 -9.90
N THR A 399 17.51 -18.27 -10.68
CA THR A 399 18.26 -18.92 -11.76
C THR A 399 18.79 -17.95 -12.81
N ASP A 400 17.93 -17.06 -13.32
CA ASP A 400 18.32 -16.09 -14.36
C ASP A 400 19.34 -15.09 -13.81
N SER A 401 19.12 -14.65 -12.57
CA SER A 401 20.03 -13.70 -11.90
C SER A 401 21.41 -14.31 -11.63
N GLU A 402 21.48 -15.59 -11.29
CA GLU A 402 22.74 -16.29 -11.03
C GLU A 402 23.54 -16.51 -12.32
N SER A 403 22.88 -16.90 -13.41
CA SER A 403 23.53 -17.01 -14.73
C SER A 403 24.14 -15.67 -15.13
N TRP A 404 23.35 -14.60 -15.05
CA TRP A 404 23.81 -13.26 -15.40
C TRP A 404 25.00 -12.80 -14.54
N MET A 405 24.94 -13.02 -13.22
CA MET A 405 26.04 -12.66 -12.32
C MET A 405 27.34 -13.36 -12.70
N ASN A 406 27.29 -14.67 -12.99
CA ASN A 406 28.47 -15.45 -13.36
C ASN A 406 29.07 -14.99 -14.70
N GLU A 407 28.22 -14.63 -15.66
CA GLU A 407 28.64 -14.16 -16.99
C GLU A 407 29.20 -12.73 -16.98
N ASN A 408 28.85 -11.92 -15.97
CA ASN A 408 29.16 -10.49 -15.93
C ASN A 408 30.07 -10.09 -14.75
N GLU A 409 30.72 -11.04 -14.06
CA GLU A 409 31.64 -10.73 -12.94
C GLU A 409 32.76 -9.74 -13.35
N GLU A 410 33.36 -9.93 -14.53
CA GLU A 410 34.41 -9.06 -15.04
C GLU A 410 33.89 -7.63 -15.31
N PHE A 411 32.70 -7.52 -15.91
CA PHE A 411 32.04 -6.23 -16.13
C PHE A 411 31.81 -5.50 -14.80
N LEU A 412 31.30 -6.20 -13.78
CA LEU A 412 31.01 -5.63 -12.47
C LEU A 412 32.28 -5.13 -11.79
N GLN A 413 33.34 -5.95 -11.78
CA GLN A 413 34.63 -5.58 -11.20
C GLN A 413 35.25 -4.37 -11.90
N ASN A 414 35.25 -4.37 -13.23
CA ASN A 414 35.78 -3.26 -14.04
C ASN A 414 35.03 -1.94 -13.80
N ASN A 415 33.77 -2.00 -13.37
CA ASN A 415 32.94 -0.83 -13.06
C ASN A 415 32.89 -0.47 -11.56
N GLY A 416 33.68 -1.17 -10.73
CA GLY A 416 33.83 -0.89 -9.30
C GLY A 416 32.73 -1.48 -8.41
N TYR A 417 31.89 -2.37 -8.93
CA TYR A 417 30.88 -3.06 -8.13
C TYR A 417 31.49 -4.17 -7.28
N ARG A 418 31.12 -4.22 -6.00
CA ARG A 418 31.50 -5.31 -5.10
C ARG A 418 30.52 -6.47 -5.25
N ILE A 419 30.98 -7.60 -5.77
CA ILE A 419 30.14 -8.77 -6.03
C ILE A 419 29.48 -9.29 -4.74
N GLU A 420 30.20 -9.34 -3.61
CA GLU A 420 29.63 -9.81 -2.35
C GLU A 420 28.51 -8.89 -1.83
N TYR A 421 28.66 -7.58 -2.05
CA TYR A 421 27.61 -6.61 -1.72
C TYR A 421 26.38 -6.85 -2.59
N LEU A 422 26.55 -6.96 -3.91
CA LEU A 422 25.44 -7.20 -4.83
C LEU A 422 24.73 -8.54 -4.56
N ARG A 423 25.46 -9.58 -4.18
CA ARG A 423 24.87 -10.88 -3.79
C ARG A 423 24.09 -10.80 -2.48
N SER A 424 24.65 -10.14 -1.45
CA SER A 424 24.05 -10.10 -0.11
C SER A 424 22.95 -9.06 0.09
N PHE A 425 23.00 -7.93 -0.61
CA PHE A 425 22.09 -6.81 -0.37
C PHE A 425 20.72 -7.05 -1.00
N LEU A 426 19.66 -7.09 -0.20
CA LEU A 426 18.28 -7.14 -0.71
C LEU A 426 17.73 -5.72 -0.85
N LEU A 427 17.12 -5.44 -1.99
CA LEU A 427 16.58 -4.12 -2.33
C LEU A 427 15.28 -3.78 -1.60
N LEU A 428 14.62 -4.78 -1.01
CA LEU A 428 13.26 -4.72 -0.47
C LEU A 428 13.19 -5.41 0.89
#